data_AF-A0A9P8CB10-F1
#
_entry.id   AF-A0A9P8CB10-F1
#
_cell.length_a   1.000
_cell.length_b   1.000
_cell.length_c   1.000
_cell.angle_alpha   90.00
_cell.angle_beta   90.00
_cell.angle_gamma   90.00
#
_symmetry.space_group_name_H-M   'P 1'
#
loop_
_entity.id
_entity.type
_entity.pdbx_description
1 polymer ?
#
loop_
_entity_poly.entity_id
_entity_poly.type
_entity_poly.pdbx_seq_one_letter_code
_entity_poly.pdbx_strand_id
1 'polypeptide(L)'
;MEATMDILELSNDLLLSNSSFLSRPLFLESSIVTFPPQKLNMPSTCLLKTNNGTQLPPEIVLSIVEMVMNDDPDQVPNMMKVSKTFYNLVKTYEQSLTLANISKDERLVHVNSETSQILACSAPPADYLISKSPSFMWYSEMRTRHGIVDFLVDHEITAMDGDANGWPRLWNIPLKERLLREREFKKRGFAMLFKLADSTAGTTELPAIRTCQNHLLETLTANELSVLACLVEVIGQGFFNITGHAISENQKEATSDSLATQAPVRHLPATAKLGIPAHTGANDSSENWLRECMCVFEDRVQRFGPYFAFAYLVGFENKSRRPDLWTKSELQQGLDDMNSYELGYTMAYASLQSVAWRVFCAKVNCEMQDRWTEAKELAEKEMAGYKV
;
A
#
# COMPACT_ATOMS: atom_id res chain seq x y z
N MET A 1 10.20 56.83 -26.37
CA MET A 1 10.46 55.57 -27.08
C MET A 1 10.11 54.45 -26.11
N GLU A 2 8.83 54.22 -25.78
CA GLU A 2 7.75 53.70 -26.65
C GLU A 2 8.11 52.37 -27.33
N ALA A 3 7.67 51.27 -26.72
CA ALA A 3 6.80 50.21 -27.27
C ALA A 3 6.75 49.06 -26.24
N THR A 4 5.73 48.86 -25.39
CA THR A 4 4.40 48.21 -25.60
C THR A 4 4.41 46.77 -26.14
N MET A 5 3.77 45.88 -25.36
CA MET A 5 3.18 44.56 -25.69
C MET A 5 4.17 43.41 -25.95
N ASP A 6 3.99 42.18 -25.43
CA ASP A 6 2.75 41.45 -25.18
C ASP A 6 2.68 40.74 -23.81
N ILE A 7 1.57 41.01 -23.12
CA ILE A 7 0.98 40.20 -22.05
C ILE A 7 0.03 39.25 -22.77
N LEU A 8 0.40 37.97 -22.94
CA LEU A 8 -0.50 36.87 -23.31
C LEU A 8 0.25 35.53 -23.22
N GLU A 9 0.50 35.03 -22.00
CA GLU A 9 0.83 33.60 -21.79
C GLU A 9 0.48 33.07 -20.39
N LEU A 10 -0.37 33.80 -19.66
CA LEU A 10 -0.95 33.38 -18.37
C LEU A 10 -2.45 33.12 -18.55
N SER A 11 -2.80 32.02 -19.22
CA SER A 11 -4.13 31.42 -19.15
C SER A 11 -4.12 30.07 -19.88
N ASN A 12 -3.59 29.02 -19.25
CA ASN A 12 -3.93 27.63 -19.61
C ASN A 12 -3.87 26.63 -18.44
N ASP A 13 -3.63 27.07 -17.20
CA ASP A 13 -3.54 26.19 -16.01
C ASP A 13 -4.86 26.02 -15.23
N LEU A 14 -5.99 26.34 -15.84
CA LEU A 14 -7.31 26.14 -15.23
C LEU A 14 -8.27 25.61 -16.29
N LEU A 15 -8.20 24.30 -16.61
CA LEU A 15 -9.29 23.52 -17.22
C LEU A 15 -8.89 22.04 -17.45
N LEU A 16 -8.50 21.28 -16.42
CA LEU A 16 -8.55 19.80 -16.46
C LEU A 16 -8.90 19.21 -15.08
N SER A 17 -10.00 19.66 -14.51
CA SER A 17 -10.66 18.97 -13.40
C SER A 17 -12.17 19.07 -13.58
N ASN A 18 -12.70 18.26 -14.50
CA ASN A 18 -14.05 17.70 -14.49
C ASN A 18 -14.31 16.97 -15.81
N SER A 19 -14.16 15.66 -15.80
CA SER A 19 -14.93 14.81 -16.70
C SER A 19 -15.22 13.48 -16.00
N SER A 20 -16.42 13.42 -15.44
CA SER A 20 -17.20 12.19 -15.34
C SER A 20 -17.08 11.37 -16.63
N PHE A 21 -16.52 10.17 -16.57
CA PHE A 21 -16.65 9.18 -17.63
C PHE A 21 -17.55 8.04 -17.17
N LEU A 22 -18.85 8.28 -17.31
CA LEU A 22 -19.79 7.23 -17.64
C LEU A 22 -19.58 6.83 -19.11
N SER A 23 -19.38 5.53 -19.31
CA SER A 23 -19.80 4.76 -20.48
C SER A 23 -19.19 5.10 -21.85
N ARG A 24 -18.34 4.19 -22.35
CA ARG A 24 -18.56 3.60 -23.68
C ARG A 24 -17.98 2.17 -23.79
N PRO A 25 -18.62 1.29 -24.56
CA PRO A 25 -18.31 -0.13 -24.60
C PRO A 25 -17.17 -0.38 -25.60
N LEU A 26 -16.14 -1.07 -25.16
CA LEU A 26 -15.20 -1.71 -26.08
C LEU A 26 -15.55 -3.19 -26.09
N PHE A 27 -16.13 -3.62 -27.21
CA PHE A 27 -16.16 -5.02 -27.62
C PHE A 27 -14.72 -5.53 -27.60
N LEU A 28 -14.34 -6.22 -26.51
CA LEU A 28 -13.20 -7.13 -26.56
C LEU A 28 -13.73 -8.47 -27.07
N GLU A 29 -13.06 -9.00 -28.09
CA GLU A 29 -13.22 -10.37 -28.55
C GLU A 29 -13.12 -11.31 -27.35
N SER A 30 -14.26 -11.82 -26.93
CA SER A 30 -14.38 -12.86 -25.92
C SER A 30 -13.75 -14.13 -26.48
N SER A 31 -12.48 -14.36 -26.16
CA SER A 31 -11.91 -15.70 -26.22
C SER A 31 -12.69 -16.57 -25.24
N ILE A 32 -13.65 -17.32 -25.78
CA ILE A 32 -14.48 -18.27 -25.03
C ILE A 32 -13.53 -19.23 -24.33
N VAL A 33 -13.54 -19.21 -22.99
CA VAL A 33 -12.95 -20.29 -22.19
C VAL A 33 -13.76 -21.54 -22.54
N THR A 34 -13.18 -22.40 -23.37
CA THR A 34 -13.76 -23.69 -23.73
C THR A 34 -13.55 -24.64 -22.56
N PHE A 35 -14.58 -24.79 -21.73
CA PHE A 35 -14.59 -25.81 -20.69
C PHE A 35 -14.65 -27.19 -21.35
N PRO A 36 -13.80 -28.16 -20.96
CA PRO A 36 -13.86 -29.50 -21.52
C PRO A 36 -15.24 -30.11 -21.24
N PRO A 37 -15.87 -30.76 -22.24
CA PRO A 37 -17.21 -31.34 -22.10
C PRO A 37 -17.12 -32.66 -21.33
N GLN A 38 -16.86 -32.59 -20.02
CA GLN A 38 -16.99 -33.74 -19.13
C GLN A 38 -18.02 -33.43 -18.05
N LYS A 39 -19.27 -33.77 -18.38
CA LYS A 39 -20.42 -34.04 -17.50
C LYS A 39 -20.72 -32.98 -16.42
N LEU A 40 -21.30 -31.86 -16.84
CA LEU A 40 -22.17 -31.01 -15.99
C LEU A 40 -23.47 -31.76 -15.64
N ASN A 41 -23.41 -32.82 -14.84
CA ASN A 41 -24.59 -33.50 -14.30
C ASN A 41 -25.07 -32.75 -13.03
N MET A 42 -25.75 -31.63 -13.22
CA MET A 42 -26.36 -30.86 -12.12
C MET A 42 -27.90 -30.91 -12.21
N PRO A 43 -28.62 -31.12 -11.09
CA PRO A 43 -30.07 -31.11 -11.08
C PRO A 43 -30.62 -29.72 -11.48
N SER A 44 -31.66 -29.76 -12.31
CA SER A 44 -32.16 -28.68 -13.17
C SER A 44 -33.07 -27.66 -12.48
N THR A 45 -32.64 -27.06 -11.35
CA THR A 45 -33.40 -25.96 -10.74
C THR A 45 -32.52 -24.87 -10.07
N CYS A 46 -32.72 -23.62 -10.53
CA CYS A 46 -32.30 -22.33 -9.97
C CYS A 46 -30.85 -21.82 -10.21
N LEU A 47 -30.45 -21.73 -11.49
CA LEU A 47 -29.48 -20.72 -11.95
C LEU A 47 -30.19 -19.40 -12.29
N LEU A 48 -29.42 -18.34 -12.60
CA LEU A 48 -29.94 -17.03 -13.02
C LEU A 48 -30.95 -17.17 -14.18
N LYS A 49 -32.00 -16.35 -14.18
CA LYS A 49 -33.06 -16.36 -15.20
C LYS A 49 -33.12 -15.03 -15.93
N THR A 50 -33.50 -15.06 -17.20
CA THR A 50 -33.88 -13.85 -17.95
C THR A 50 -35.22 -13.31 -17.48
N ASN A 51 -35.57 -12.09 -17.90
CA ASN A 51 -36.89 -11.49 -17.63
C ASN A 51 -38.06 -12.33 -18.13
N ASN A 52 -37.83 -13.17 -19.13
CA ASN A 52 -38.83 -14.10 -19.70
C ASN A 52 -38.87 -15.45 -18.96
N GLY A 53 -38.12 -15.60 -17.86
CA GLY A 53 -38.08 -16.82 -17.04
C GLY A 53 -37.14 -17.91 -17.56
N THR A 54 -36.44 -17.70 -18.69
CA THR A 54 -35.48 -18.67 -19.25
C THR A 54 -34.25 -18.78 -18.36
N GLN A 55 -33.89 -19.99 -17.96
CA GLN A 55 -32.69 -20.24 -17.16
C GLN A 55 -31.43 -20.08 -18.02
N LEU A 56 -30.44 -19.34 -17.51
CA LEU A 56 -29.14 -19.18 -18.15
C LEU A 56 -28.33 -20.49 -18.03
N PRO A 57 -27.61 -20.87 -19.09
CA PRO A 57 -26.74 -22.04 -19.05
C PRO A 57 -25.53 -21.77 -18.12
N PRO A 58 -24.94 -22.81 -17.52
CA PRO A 58 -23.83 -22.68 -16.57
C PRO A 58 -22.66 -21.84 -17.09
N GLU A 59 -22.33 -21.97 -18.37
CA GLU A 59 -21.22 -21.27 -19.02
C GLU A 59 -21.44 -19.75 -18.98
N ILE A 60 -22.66 -19.29 -19.29
CA ILE A 60 -23.01 -17.88 -19.24
C ILE A 60 -23.00 -17.37 -17.80
N VAL A 61 -23.46 -18.18 -16.84
CA VAL A 61 -23.40 -17.84 -15.42
C VAL A 61 -21.96 -17.67 -14.94
N LEU A 62 -21.06 -18.59 -15.32
CA LEU A 62 -19.64 -18.51 -14.98
C LEU A 62 -18.98 -17.30 -15.65
N SER A 63 -19.31 -16.96 -16.89
CA SER A 63 -18.83 -15.74 -17.54
C SER A 63 -19.29 -14.47 -16.83
N ILE A 64 -20.53 -14.42 -16.32
CA ILE A 64 -21.01 -13.29 -15.52
C ILE A 64 -20.18 -13.17 -14.23
N VAL A 65 -19.88 -14.29 -13.56
CA VAL A 65 -19.03 -14.28 -12.36
C VAL A 65 -17.61 -13.84 -12.69
N GLU A 66 -17.04 -14.30 -13.81
CA GLU A 66 -15.73 -13.85 -14.29
C GLU A 66 -15.70 -12.32 -14.48
N MET A 67 -16.73 -11.75 -15.13
CA MET A 67 -16.86 -10.31 -15.34
C MET A 67 -16.99 -9.54 -14.02
N VAL A 68 -17.85 -10.00 -13.10
CA VAL A 68 -18.01 -9.35 -11.79
C VAL A 68 -16.73 -9.43 -10.99
N MET A 69 -16.03 -10.57 -11.02
CA MET A 69 -14.78 -10.72 -10.30
C MET A 69 -13.69 -9.77 -10.83
N ASN A 70 -13.60 -9.58 -12.14
CA ASN A 70 -12.66 -8.62 -12.73
C ASN A 70 -13.00 -7.16 -12.38
N ASP A 71 -14.29 -6.82 -12.30
CA ASP A 71 -14.74 -5.47 -11.94
C ASP A 71 -14.55 -5.20 -10.44
N ASP A 72 -15.31 -5.91 -9.60
CA ASP A 72 -15.32 -5.82 -8.13
C ASP A 72 -15.38 -7.24 -7.50
N PRO A 73 -14.23 -7.82 -7.12
CA PRO A 73 -14.17 -9.16 -6.56
C PRO A 73 -14.89 -9.30 -5.21
N ASP A 74 -15.15 -8.20 -4.51
CA ASP A 74 -15.84 -8.22 -3.22
C ASP A 74 -17.35 -8.51 -3.36
N GLN A 75 -17.90 -8.40 -4.57
CA GLN A 75 -19.29 -8.75 -4.86
C GLN A 75 -19.50 -10.25 -5.09
N VAL A 76 -18.45 -11.02 -5.39
CA VAL A 76 -18.59 -12.46 -5.65
C VAL A 76 -19.20 -13.19 -4.45
N PRO A 77 -18.79 -12.97 -3.18
CA PRO A 77 -19.46 -13.54 -2.02
C PRO A 77 -20.95 -13.18 -1.91
N ASN A 78 -21.35 -11.98 -2.36
CA ASN A 78 -22.75 -11.56 -2.35
C ASN A 78 -23.55 -12.28 -3.45
N MET A 79 -22.98 -12.43 -4.65
CA MET A 79 -23.58 -13.23 -5.72
C MET A 79 -23.78 -14.69 -5.30
N MET A 80 -22.80 -15.26 -4.59
CA MET A 80 -22.86 -16.64 -4.10
C MET A 80 -24.01 -16.88 -3.10
N LYS A 81 -24.64 -15.83 -2.54
CA LYS A 81 -25.81 -15.94 -1.65
C LYS A 81 -27.15 -16.09 -2.39
N VAL A 82 -27.18 -15.92 -3.72
CA VAL A 82 -28.42 -15.90 -4.51
C VAL A 82 -29.19 -17.22 -4.46
N SER A 83 -28.50 -18.36 -4.60
CA SER A 83 -29.11 -19.69 -4.49
C SER A 83 -28.07 -20.76 -4.15
N LYS A 84 -28.51 -21.87 -3.55
CA LYS A 84 -27.62 -23.02 -3.27
C LYS A 84 -27.02 -23.61 -4.56
N THR A 85 -27.80 -23.66 -5.64
CA THR A 85 -27.34 -24.17 -6.94
C THR A 85 -26.25 -23.25 -7.52
N PHE A 86 -26.45 -21.93 -7.46
CA PHE A 86 -25.47 -20.94 -7.89
C PHE A 86 -24.20 -21.03 -7.05
N TYR A 87 -24.33 -21.07 -5.71
CA TYR A 87 -23.21 -21.25 -4.80
C TYR A 87 -22.37 -22.47 -5.17
N ASN A 88 -23.02 -23.63 -5.36
CA ASN A 88 -22.33 -24.88 -5.69
C ASN A 88 -21.60 -24.77 -7.03
N LEU A 89 -22.26 -24.24 -8.07
CA LEU A 89 -21.63 -24.05 -9.38
C LEU A 89 -20.38 -23.17 -9.26
N VAL A 90 -20.52 -21.98 -8.68
CA VAL A 90 -19.41 -21.02 -8.56
C VAL A 90 -18.29 -21.57 -7.68
N LYS A 91 -18.62 -22.27 -6.59
CA LYS A 91 -17.62 -22.89 -5.72
C LYS A 91 -16.86 -24.03 -6.39
N THR A 92 -17.53 -24.82 -7.24
CA THR A 92 -16.88 -25.89 -8.02
C THR A 92 -15.85 -25.34 -9.01
N TYR A 93 -16.10 -24.16 -9.59
CA TYR A 93 -15.23 -23.56 -10.60
C TYR A 93 -14.36 -22.40 -10.07
N GLU A 94 -14.33 -22.18 -8.75
CA GLU A 94 -13.61 -21.05 -8.13
C GLU A 94 -12.15 -20.96 -8.57
N GLN A 95 -11.42 -22.07 -8.51
CA GLN A 95 -10.00 -22.09 -8.88
C GLN A 95 -9.79 -21.74 -10.36
N SER A 96 -10.60 -22.32 -11.26
CA SER A 96 -10.49 -22.07 -12.70
C SER A 96 -10.82 -20.61 -13.04
N LEU A 97 -11.88 -20.05 -12.44
CA LEU A 97 -12.25 -18.65 -12.61
C LEU A 97 -11.13 -17.74 -12.12
N THR A 98 -10.61 -18.02 -10.92
CA THR A 98 -9.55 -17.22 -10.30
C THR A 98 -8.28 -17.23 -11.14
N LEU A 99 -7.81 -18.41 -11.58
CA LEU A 99 -6.63 -18.54 -12.43
C LEU A 99 -6.78 -17.80 -13.76
N ALA A 100 -7.96 -17.86 -14.37
CA ALA A 100 -8.25 -17.15 -15.63
C ALA A 100 -8.19 -15.63 -15.48
N ASN A 101 -8.44 -15.10 -14.29
CA ASN A 101 -8.35 -13.65 -14.02
C ASN A 101 -6.94 -13.24 -13.62
N ILE A 102 -6.24 -14.04 -12.81
CA ILE A 102 -4.84 -13.78 -12.44
C ILE A 102 -3.97 -13.61 -13.69
N SER A 103 -4.12 -14.49 -14.68
CA SER A 103 -3.30 -14.45 -15.90
C SER A 103 -3.56 -13.27 -16.82
N LYS A 104 -4.70 -12.59 -16.67
CA LYS A 104 -5.12 -11.44 -17.49
C LYS A 104 -4.92 -10.11 -16.77
N ASP A 105 -4.64 -10.13 -15.48
CA ASP A 105 -4.65 -8.95 -14.63
C ASP A 105 -3.25 -8.41 -14.37
N GLU A 106 -2.81 -7.48 -15.24
CA GLU A 106 -1.50 -6.82 -15.14
C GLU A 106 -1.31 -6.04 -13.83
N ARG A 107 -2.39 -5.71 -13.12
CA ARG A 107 -2.34 -5.03 -11.82
C ARG A 107 -1.69 -5.89 -10.75
N LEU A 108 -1.63 -7.21 -10.92
CA LEU A 108 -1.14 -8.12 -9.89
C LEU A 108 0.39 -8.24 -9.80
N VAL A 109 1.13 -7.60 -10.71
CA VAL A 109 2.59 -7.72 -10.81
C VAL A 109 3.32 -7.24 -9.54
N HIS A 110 2.77 -6.28 -8.80
CA HIS A 110 3.45 -5.63 -7.67
C HIS A 110 2.84 -5.93 -6.29
N VAL A 111 2.07 -7.03 -6.18
CA VAL A 111 1.33 -7.36 -4.94
C VAL A 111 1.66 -8.73 -4.35
N ASN A 112 2.77 -9.34 -4.82
CA ASN A 112 3.25 -10.65 -4.37
C ASN A 112 2.28 -11.80 -4.73
N SER A 113 1.74 -11.75 -5.95
CA SER A 113 0.75 -12.71 -6.48
C SER A 113 1.27 -14.15 -6.64
N GLU A 114 2.59 -14.31 -6.61
CA GLU A 114 3.28 -15.59 -6.65
C GLU A 114 3.26 -16.35 -5.31
N THR A 115 2.95 -15.65 -4.21
CA THR A 115 3.00 -16.24 -2.86
C THR A 115 1.69 -16.94 -2.50
N SER A 116 1.80 -18.18 -2.01
CA SER A 116 0.65 -19.04 -1.68
C SER A 116 0.02 -18.76 -0.31
N GLN A 117 0.79 -18.17 0.60
CA GLN A 117 0.37 -17.81 1.96
C GLN A 117 0.67 -16.35 2.22
N ILE A 118 -0.37 -15.56 2.46
CA ILE A 118 -0.25 -14.10 2.59
C ILE A 118 -0.99 -13.60 3.83
N LEU A 119 -0.58 -12.46 4.35
CA LEU A 119 -1.28 -11.72 5.39
C LEU A 119 -2.35 -10.82 4.77
N ALA A 120 -3.60 -10.88 5.26
CA ALA A 120 -4.66 -10.05 4.70
C ALA A 120 -4.55 -8.58 5.12
N CYS A 121 -4.80 -7.68 4.18
CA CYS A 121 -4.91 -6.23 4.39
C CYS A 121 -6.37 -5.82 4.70
N SER A 122 -7.31 -6.76 4.67
CA SER A 122 -8.74 -6.46 4.78
C SER A 122 -9.19 -6.10 6.20
N ALA A 123 -8.48 -6.51 7.24
CA ALA A 123 -8.79 -6.13 8.62
C ALA A 123 -7.52 -6.06 9.49
N PRO A 124 -7.42 -5.07 10.40
CA PRO A 124 -6.45 -5.13 11.49
C PRO A 124 -6.85 -6.19 12.53
N PRO A 125 -5.87 -6.78 13.24
CA PRO A 125 -4.45 -6.79 12.87
C PRO A 125 -4.26 -7.59 11.57
N ALA A 126 -3.21 -7.28 10.79
CA ALA A 126 -2.88 -8.02 9.57
C ALA A 126 -2.33 -9.44 9.87
N ASP A 127 -2.95 -10.16 10.79
CA ASP A 127 -2.60 -11.52 11.21
C ASP A 127 -3.49 -12.58 10.57
N TYR A 128 -4.54 -12.16 9.86
CA TYR A 128 -5.42 -13.08 9.14
C TYR A 128 -4.69 -13.71 7.95
N LEU A 129 -4.42 -15.00 8.07
CA LEU A 129 -3.75 -15.80 7.05
C LEU A 129 -4.71 -16.18 5.92
N ILE A 130 -4.37 -15.81 4.69
CA ILE A 130 -4.99 -16.37 3.48
C ILE A 130 -4.05 -17.45 2.93
N SER A 131 -4.43 -18.71 3.15
CA SER A 131 -3.61 -19.89 2.81
C SER A 131 -4.07 -20.66 1.56
N LYS A 132 -5.17 -20.23 0.92
CA LYS A 132 -5.75 -20.90 -0.25
C LYS A 132 -5.58 -20.03 -1.49
N SER A 133 -4.45 -20.20 -2.17
CA SER A 133 -4.26 -19.72 -3.54
C SER A 133 -4.45 -20.89 -4.52
N PRO A 134 -5.14 -20.70 -5.66
CA PRO A 134 -5.95 -19.54 -6.03
C PRO A 134 -7.38 -19.65 -5.44
N SER A 135 -7.92 -18.55 -4.90
CA SER A 135 -9.32 -18.45 -4.43
C SER A 135 -9.89 -17.04 -4.62
N PHE A 136 -11.20 -16.86 -4.52
CA PHE A 136 -11.81 -15.54 -4.65
C PHE A 136 -11.31 -14.56 -3.58
N MET A 137 -11.15 -15.03 -2.34
CA MET A 137 -10.60 -14.20 -1.27
C MET A 137 -9.15 -13.79 -1.55
N TRP A 138 -8.36 -14.71 -2.10
CA TRP A 138 -6.97 -14.40 -2.47
C TRP A 138 -6.91 -13.35 -3.58
N TYR A 139 -7.77 -13.45 -4.61
CA TYR A 139 -7.79 -12.48 -5.71
C TYR A 139 -8.34 -11.10 -5.27
N SER A 140 -9.38 -11.07 -4.42
CA SER A 140 -9.86 -9.84 -3.77
C SER A 140 -8.76 -9.17 -2.94
N GLU A 141 -7.99 -9.95 -2.17
CA GLU A 141 -6.85 -9.45 -1.41
C GLU A 141 -5.77 -8.87 -2.33
N MET A 142 -5.40 -9.54 -3.42
CA MET A 142 -4.43 -9.01 -4.39
C MET A 142 -4.89 -7.69 -5.01
N ARG A 143 -6.19 -7.56 -5.31
CA ARG A 143 -6.77 -6.31 -5.82
C ARG A 143 -6.78 -5.20 -4.78
N THR A 144 -7.03 -5.55 -3.51
CA THR A 144 -6.92 -4.63 -2.37
C THR A 144 -5.50 -4.11 -2.23
N ARG A 145 -4.50 -5.01 -2.24
CA ARG A 145 -3.08 -4.66 -2.21
C ARG A 145 -2.69 -3.76 -3.37
N HIS A 146 -3.20 -4.00 -4.57
CA HIS A 146 -2.93 -3.15 -5.72
C HIS A 146 -3.47 -1.73 -5.49
N GLY A 147 -4.70 -1.61 -4.99
CA GLY A 147 -5.28 -0.32 -4.61
C GLY A 147 -4.45 0.43 -3.56
N ILE A 148 -3.91 -0.29 -2.58
CA ILE A 148 -2.98 0.26 -1.58
C ILE A 148 -1.69 0.77 -2.24
N VAL A 149 -1.08 -0.01 -3.12
CA VAL A 149 0.14 0.39 -3.85
C VAL A 149 -0.11 1.62 -4.69
N ASP A 150 -1.14 1.63 -5.52
CA ASP A 150 -1.46 2.77 -6.39
C ASP A 150 -1.74 4.03 -5.57
N PHE A 151 -2.46 3.92 -4.44
CA PHE A 151 -2.65 5.04 -3.52
C PHE A 151 -1.32 5.58 -2.98
N LEU A 152 -0.48 4.71 -2.42
CA LEU A 152 0.75 5.14 -1.74
C LEU A 152 1.81 5.70 -2.69
N VAL A 153 1.88 5.16 -3.91
CA VAL A 153 2.79 5.62 -4.98
C VAL A 153 2.60 7.11 -5.30
N ASP A 154 1.35 7.55 -5.28
CA ASP A 154 0.93 8.92 -5.61
C ASP A 154 0.74 9.81 -4.38
N HIS A 155 0.77 9.23 -3.18
CA HIS A 155 0.60 9.97 -1.94
C HIS A 155 1.86 10.75 -1.56
N GLU A 156 1.67 11.91 -0.93
CA GLU A 156 2.75 12.77 -0.43
C GLU A 156 3.70 12.08 0.58
N ILE A 157 3.29 10.95 1.17
CA ILE A 157 4.12 10.18 2.11
C ILE A 157 5.30 9.51 1.39
N THR A 158 5.18 9.32 0.07
CA THR A 158 6.27 8.82 -0.77
C THR A 158 6.72 9.86 -1.78
N ALA A 159 6.44 11.13 -1.54
CA ALA A 159 6.92 12.18 -2.42
C ALA A 159 8.46 12.19 -2.40
N MET A 160 9.03 12.13 -3.60
CA MET A 160 10.47 12.25 -3.83
C MET A 160 10.78 13.61 -4.47
N ASP A 161 10.00 14.63 -4.10
CA ASP A 161 10.21 16.01 -4.47
C ASP A 161 11.21 16.69 -3.51
N GLY A 162 11.91 17.71 -4.03
CA GLY A 162 12.94 18.45 -3.30
C GLY A 162 14.35 17.93 -3.52
N ASP A 163 15.24 18.85 -3.88
CA ASP A 163 16.67 18.55 -4.08
C ASP A 163 17.42 18.40 -2.74
N ALA A 164 16.81 18.78 -1.62
CA ALA A 164 17.42 18.84 -0.29
C ALA A 164 17.65 17.46 0.36
N ASN A 165 16.82 16.47 0.03
CA ASN A 165 16.84 15.16 0.72
C ASN A 165 17.70 14.11 -0.01
N GLY A 166 18.25 14.46 -1.18
CA GLY A 166 19.17 13.60 -1.90
C GLY A 166 18.55 12.26 -2.34
N TRP A 167 17.25 12.20 -2.61
CA TRP A 167 16.55 10.98 -3.03
C TRP A 167 17.11 10.36 -4.32
N PRO A 168 16.97 9.04 -4.53
CA PRO A 168 17.29 8.39 -5.80
C PRO A 168 16.57 9.09 -6.97
N ARG A 169 17.33 9.68 -7.90
CA ARG A 169 16.75 10.47 -8.98
C ARG A 169 17.60 10.41 -10.26
N LEU A 170 16.93 10.11 -11.37
CA LEU A 170 17.54 10.13 -12.69
C LEU A 170 17.51 11.55 -13.26
N TRP A 171 18.65 12.25 -13.21
CA TRP A 171 18.79 13.63 -13.68
C TRP A 171 18.87 13.77 -15.20
N ASN A 172 19.35 12.73 -15.89
CA ASN A 172 19.69 12.78 -17.31
C ASN A 172 18.55 12.34 -18.25
N ILE A 173 17.31 12.27 -17.78
CA ILE A 173 16.15 11.82 -18.57
C ILE A 173 14.98 12.81 -18.49
N PRO A 174 14.08 12.81 -19.50
CA PRO A 174 12.92 13.70 -19.50
C PRO A 174 12.02 13.50 -18.28
N LEU A 175 11.42 14.60 -17.78
CA LEU A 175 10.56 14.61 -16.60
C LEU A 175 9.47 13.53 -16.64
N LYS A 176 8.78 13.38 -17.78
CA LYS A 176 7.72 12.39 -17.95
C LYS A 176 8.21 10.96 -17.74
N GLU A 177 9.35 10.62 -18.34
CA GLU A 177 9.96 9.30 -18.19
C GLU A 177 10.45 9.07 -16.76
N ARG A 178 11.05 10.10 -16.15
CA ARG A 178 11.48 10.06 -14.76
C ARG A 178 10.35 9.72 -13.80
N LEU A 179 9.19 10.37 -13.95
CA LEU A 179 8.02 10.11 -13.12
C LEU A 179 7.48 8.67 -13.29
N LEU A 180 7.56 8.11 -14.50
CA LEU A 180 7.17 6.71 -14.72
C LEU A 180 8.15 5.74 -14.03
N ARG A 181 9.46 5.99 -14.13
CA ARG A 181 10.49 5.16 -13.48
C ARG A 181 10.45 5.29 -11.96
N GLU A 182 10.14 6.46 -11.44
CA GLU A 182 9.91 6.70 -10.01
C GLU A 182 8.67 5.93 -9.52
N ARG A 183 7.57 5.97 -10.27
CA ARG A 183 6.38 5.16 -9.97
C ARG A 183 6.73 3.66 -9.94
N GLU A 184 7.51 3.18 -10.90
CA GLU A 184 7.97 1.78 -10.94
C GLU A 184 8.91 1.43 -9.76
N PHE A 185 9.81 2.33 -9.38
CA PHE A 185 10.66 2.20 -8.18
C PHE A 185 9.81 1.97 -6.92
N LYS A 186 8.81 2.84 -6.71
CA LYS A 186 7.89 2.74 -5.58
C LYS A 186 7.10 1.44 -5.61
N LYS A 187 6.54 1.06 -6.77
CA LYS A 187 5.80 -0.21 -6.95
C LYS A 187 6.64 -1.43 -6.58
N ARG A 188 7.90 -1.48 -7.01
CA ARG A 188 8.82 -2.58 -6.66
C ARG A 188 9.18 -2.61 -5.18
N GLY A 189 9.47 -1.45 -4.59
CA GLY A 189 9.74 -1.38 -3.16
C GLY A 189 8.54 -1.80 -2.30
N PHE A 190 7.31 -1.40 -2.68
CA PHE A 190 6.10 -1.88 -2.00
C PHE A 190 5.88 -3.38 -2.16
N ALA A 191 6.16 -3.93 -3.35
CA ALA A 191 6.11 -5.38 -3.56
C ALA A 191 7.06 -6.13 -2.61
N MET A 192 8.26 -5.59 -2.36
CA MET A 192 9.20 -6.16 -1.39
C MET A 192 8.74 -6.00 0.06
N LEU A 193 8.10 -4.89 0.42
CA LEU A 193 7.48 -4.72 1.74
C LEU A 193 6.35 -5.74 1.97
N PHE A 194 5.54 -6.05 0.94
CA PHE A 194 4.57 -7.14 1.03
C PHE A 194 5.25 -8.50 1.20
N LYS A 195 6.33 -8.79 0.46
CA LYS A 195 7.11 -10.03 0.64
C LYS A 195 7.66 -10.14 2.06
N LEU A 196 8.16 -9.05 2.62
CA LEU A 196 8.67 -9.00 3.99
C LEU A 196 7.59 -9.28 5.03
N ALA A 197 6.41 -8.68 4.89
CA ALA A 197 5.26 -8.98 5.76
C ALA A 197 4.78 -10.44 5.57
N ASP A 198 4.60 -10.91 4.34
CA ASP A 198 4.12 -12.26 4.04
C ASP A 198 5.10 -13.35 4.51
N SER A 199 6.39 -13.04 4.64
CA SER A 199 7.39 -14.00 5.19
C SER A 199 7.06 -14.47 6.61
N THR A 200 6.20 -13.73 7.33
CA THR A 200 5.78 -14.04 8.70
C THR A 200 4.39 -14.66 8.75
N ALA A 201 3.78 -14.96 7.60
CA ALA A 201 2.45 -15.53 7.51
C ALA A 201 2.35 -16.85 8.31
N GLY A 202 1.34 -16.94 9.19
CA GLY A 202 1.16 -18.10 10.06
C GLY A 202 2.07 -18.14 11.31
N THR A 203 2.88 -17.09 11.54
CA THR A 203 3.75 -16.97 12.72
C THR A 203 3.22 -15.90 13.67
N THR A 204 3.11 -16.21 14.96
CA THR A 204 2.58 -15.28 15.97
C THR A 204 3.64 -14.83 16.98
N GLU A 205 4.70 -15.61 17.18
CA GLU A 205 5.75 -15.30 18.15
C GLU A 205 6.77 -14.30 17.57
N LEU A 206 6.99 -13.19 18.28
CA LEU A 206 7.90 -12.12 17.84
C LEU A 206 9.32 -12.61 17.47
N PRO A 207 9.99 -13.51 18.22
CA PRO A 207 11.30 -14.02 17.83
C PRO A 207 11.27 -14.77 16.49
N ALA A 208 10.22 -15.55 16.24
CA ALA A 208 10.05 -16.29 15.00
C ALA A 208 9.74 -15.35 13.83
N ILE A 209 8.86 -14.36 14.04
CA ILE A 209 8.58 -13.27 13.07
C ILE A 209 9.88 -12.59 12.65
N ARG A 210 10.71 -12.17 13.62
CA ARG A 210 12.00 -11.50 13.34
C ARG A 210 12.98 -12.42 12.62
N THR A 211 13.00 -13.72 12.94
CA THR A 211 13.84 -14.71 12.27
C THR A 211 13.46 -14.86 10.79
N CYS A 212 12.16 -14.98 10.50
CA CYS A 212 11.65 -15.04 9.12
C CYS A 212 11.99 -13.78 8.32
N GLN A 213 11.80 -12.60 8.91
CA GLN A 213 12.11 -11.32 8.26
C GLN A 213 13.61 -11.16 7.99
N ASN A 214 14.46 -11.48 8.97
CA ASN A 214 15.91 -11.43 8.77
C ASN A 214 16.35 -12.40 7.67
N HIS A 215 15.81 -13.62 7.68
CA HIS A 215 16.10 -14.60 6.64
C HIS A 215 15.71 -14.09 5.25
N LEU A 216 14.53 -13.47 5.09
CA LEU A 216 14.15 -12.89 3.81
C LEU A 216 15.13 -11.79 3.38
N LEU A 217 15.48 -10.86 4.26
CA LEU A 217 16.43 -9.78 3.96
C LEU A 217 17.79 -10.34 3.51
N GLU A 218 18.26 -11.43 4.11
CA GLU A 218 19.49 -12.12 3.71
C GLU A 218 19.39 -12.74 2.30
N THR A 219 18.20 -13.17 1.87
CA THR A 219 17.98 -13.72 0.53
C THR A 219 17.88 -12.69 -0.59
N LEU A 220 17.53 -11.43 -0.26
CA LEU A 220 17.42 -10.37 -1.25
C LEU A 220 18.79 -10.03 -1.87
N THR A 221 18.78 -9.63 -3.13
CA THR A 221 19.96 -9.10 -3.82
C THR A 221 20.34 -7.71 -3.30
N ALA A 222 21.56 -7.24 -3.60
CA ALA A 222 21.98 -5.87 -3.26
C ALA A 222 21.07 -4.80 -3.89
N ASN A 223 20.63 -5.00 -5.15
CA ASN A 223 19.72 -4.08 -5.83
C ASN A 223 18.35 -4.05 -5.14
N GLU A 224 17.77 -5.20 -4.81
CA GLU A 224 16.50 -5.30 -4.09
C GLU A 224 16.58 -4.62 -2.72
N LEU A 225 17.65 -4.88 -1.96
CA LEU A 225 17.88 -4.22 -0.67
C LEU A 225 18.03 -2.71 -0.81
N SER A 226 18.71 -2.23 -1.85
CA SER A 226 18.87 -0.79 -2.09
C SER A 226 17.53 -0.10 -2.32
N VAL A 227 16.66 -0.71 -3.13
CA VAL A 227 15.31 -0.20 -3.43
C VAL A 227 14.43 -0.26 -2.18
N LEU A 228 14.44 -1.38 -1.44
CA LEU A 228 13.68 -1.54 -0.21
C LEU A 228 14.10 -0.50 0.84
N ALA A 229 15.41 -0.39 1.12
CA ALA A 229 15.92 0.48 2.15
C ALA A 229 15.71 1.96 1.81
N CYS A 230 15.95 2.35 0.54
CA CYS A 230 15.67 3.73 0.08
C CYS A 230 14.18 4.07 0.15
N LEU A 231 13.28 3.17 -0.25
CA LEU A 231 11.84 3.43 -0.19
C LEU A 231 11.37 3.62 1.27
N VAL A 232 11.90 2.83 2.21
CA VAL A 232 11.53 2.96 3.63
C VAL A 232 11.96 4.31 4.20
N GLU A 233 13.16 4.80 3.90
CA GLU A 233 13.60 6.16 4.30
C GLU A 233 12.72 7.26 3.66
N VAL A 234 12.33 7.10 2.39
CA VAL A 234 11.41 8.02 1.71
C VAL A 234 10.06 8.06 2.45
N ILE A 235 9.52 6.89 2.83
CA ILE A 235 8.27 6.77 3.59
C ILE A 235 8.41 7.41 4.98
N GLY A 236 9.52 7.16 5.68
CA GLY A 236 9.80 7.73 6.99
C GLY A 236 9.88 9.26 6.95
N GLN A 237 10.64 9.82 6.00
CA GLN A 237 10.74 11.26 5.85
C GLN A 237 9.41 11.89 5.41
N GLY A 238 8.63 11.22 4.56
CA GLY A 238 7.27 11.64 4.23
C GLY A 238 6.37 11.69 5.47
N PHE A 239 6.42 10.67 6.33
CA PHE A 239 5.73 10.66 7.61
C PHE A 239 6.17 11.83 8.51
N PHE A 240 7.48 12.07 8.62
CA PHE A 240 8.04 13.18 9.39
C PHE A 240 7.49 14.53 8.91
N ASN A 241 7.50 14.76 7.59
CA ASN A 241 7.03 16.01 7.01
C ASN A 241 5.54 16.22 7.25
N ILE A 242 4.70 15.24 6.91
CA ILE A 242 3.23 15.33 7.06
C ILE A 242 2.85 15.57 8.52
N THR A 243 3.44 14.78 9.42
CA THR A 243 3.14 14.85 10.86
C THR A 243 3.68 16.14 11.48
N GLY A 244 4.88 16.56 11.12
CA GLY A 244 5.49 17.81 11.57
C GLY A 244 4.69 19.04 11.14
N HIS A 245 4.24 19.07 9.87
CA HIS A 245 3.35 20.12 9.38
C HIS A 245 2.04 20.17 10.17
N ALA A 246 1.40 19.02 10.39
CA ALA A 246 0.18 18.97 11.19
C ALA A 246 0.39 19.47 12.62
N ILE A 247 1.51 19.16 13.29
CA ILE A 247 1.81 19.68 14.63
C ILE A 247 1.99 21.20 14.60
N SER A 248 2.74 21.73 13.63
CA SER A 248 3.01 23.16 13.51
C SER A 248 1.75 24.00 13.24
N GLU A 249 0.85 23.51 12.38
CA GLU A 249 -0.42 24.18 12.08
C GLU A 249 -1.31 24.32 13.33
N ASN A 250 -1.38 23.28 14.15
CA ASN A 250 -2.18 23.30 15.38
C ASN A 250 -1.61 24.26 16.45
N GLN A 251 -0.28 24.42 16.51
CA GLN A 251 0.34 25.39 17.42
C GLN A 251 0.02 26.84 17.02
N LYS A 252 -0.09 27.12 15.70
CA LYS A 252 -0.48 28.43 15.17
C LYS A 252 -1.95 28.73 15.47
N GLU A 253 -2.84 27.76 15.30
CA GLU A 253 -4.28 27.93 15.62
C GLU A 253 -4.51 28.19 17.12
N ALA A 254 -3.84 27.45 18.00
CA ALA A 254 -3.93 27.63 19.46
C ALA A 254 -3.41 28.99 19.95
N THR A 255 -2.47 29.62 19.23
CA THR A 255 -1.96 30.97 19.56
C THR A 255 -2.83 32.10 19.01
N SER A 256 -3.57 31.88 17.91
CA SER A 256 -4.51 32.85 17.36
C SER A 256 -5.86 32.92 18.10
N ASP A 257 -6.30 31.83 18.75
CA ASP A 257 -7.60 31.78 19.46
C ASP A 257 -7.61 32.44 20.85
N SER A 258 -6.48 32.95 21.33
CA SER A 258 -6.43 33.71 22.60
C SER A 258 -7.02 35.12 22.52
N LEU A 259 -7.57 35.55 21.37
CA LEU A 259 -8.16 36.89 21.18
C LEU A 259 -9.55 36.94 20.52
N ALA A 260 -10.18 35.80 20.20
CA ALA A 260 -11.50 35.81 19.54
C ALA A 260 -12.49 34.83 20.18
N THR A 261 -13.49 35.37 20.87
CA THR A 261 -14.65 34.62 21.37
C THR A 261 -15.64 34.36 20.23
N GLN A 262 -15.58 33.23 19.51
CA GLN A 262 -16.71 32.74 18.68
C GLN A 262 -16.83 31.19 18.61
N ALA A 263 -18.07 30.79 18.31
CA ALA A 263 -18.76 29.49 18.42
C ALA A 263 -18.11 28.24 17.76
N PRO A 264 -18.56 27.00 18.13
CA PRO A 264 -17.87 25.76 17.78
C PRO A 264 -18.19 25.32 16.35
N VAL A 265 -17.23 25.50 15.43
CA VAL A 265 -17.24 24.83 14.13
C VAL A 265 -16.58 23.46 14.28
N ARG A 266 -17.31 22.40 13.95
CA ARG A 266 -16.90 20.98 14.04
C ARG A 266 -15.86 20.58 12.98
N HIS A 267 -14.73 21.26 12.92
CA HIS A 267 -13.55 20.72 12.23
C HIS A 267 -12.64 20.07 13.27
N LEU A 268 -12.57 18.74 13.26
CA LEU A 268 -11.56 18.04 14.06
C LEU A 268 -10.17 18.51 13.58
N PRO A 269 -9.30 18.95 14.50
CA PRO A 269 -7.95 19.41 14.15
C PRO A 269 -7.17 18.30 13.43
N ALA A 270 -6.23 18.67 12.56
CA ALA A 270 -5.42 17.71 11.79
C ALA A 270 -4.68 16.70 12.71
N THR A 271 -4.32 17.10 13.94
CA THR A 271 -3.78 16.23 15.00
C THR A 271 -4.76 15.19 15.52
N ALA A 272 -6.06 15.47 15.54
CA ALA A 272 -7.08 14.49 15.90
C ALA A 272 -7.34 13.48 14.77
N LYS A 273 -7.11 13.87 13.51
CA LYS A 273 -7.13 12.96 12.35
C LYS A 273 -5.92 12.02 12.35
N LEU A 274 -4.72 12.54 12.64
CA LEU A 274 -3.47 11.75 12.73
C LEU A 274 -3.24 11.11 14.11
N GLY A 275 -4.06 11.44 15.11
CA GLY A 275 -4.03 10.92 16.49
C GLY A 275 -2.70 11.09 17.21
N ILE A 276 -2.07 12.24 17.04
CA ILE A 276 -0.79 12.59 17.69
C ILE A 276 -1.08 12.80 19.19
N PRO A 277 -0.35 12.14 20.12
CA PRO A 277 -0.49 12.39 21.55
C PRO A 277 -0.28 13.88 21.86
N ALA A 278 -1.15 14.46 22.69
CA ALA A 278 -1.01 15.85 23.10
C ALA A 278 0.22 16.01 24.01
N HIS A 279 1.39 16.29 23.45
CA HIS A 279 2.57 16.66 24.22
C HIS A 279 2.63 18.17 24.45
N THR A 280 2.61 18.55 25.72
CA THR A 280 2.84 19.90 26.22
C THR A 280 4.32 20.08 26.56
N GLY A 281 5.13 20.69 25.69
CA GLY A 281 6.48 21.15 26.06
C GLY A 281 7.47 21.35 24.91
N ALA A 282 8.00 22.59 24.82
CA ALA A 282 9.21 23.10 24.16
C ALA A 282 9.72 22.46 22.84
N ASN A 283 9.87 23.29 21.80
CA ASN A 283 10.24 22.97 20.40
C ASN A 283 11.36 21.93 20.17
N ASP A 284 12.40 21.84 21.01
CA ASP A 284 13.47 20.84 20.84
C ASP A 284 13.02 19.43 21.24
N SER A 285 12.07 19.31 22.18
CA SER A 285 11.50 18.02 22.59
C SER A 285 10.57 17.44 21.53
N SER A 286 9.96 18.28 20.68
CA SER A 286 9.02 17.83 19.66
C SER A 286 9.70 17.24 18.43
N GLU A 287 10.86 17.74 18.03
CA GLU A 287 11.59 17.18 16.88
C GLU A 287 12.21 15.82 17.20
N ASN A 288 12.78 15.66 18.39
CA ASN A 288 13.36 14.37 18.83
C ASN A 288 12.27 13.30 18.91
N TRP A 289 11.14 13.59 19.55
CA TRP A 289 9.98 12.71 19.56
C TRP A 289 9.53 12.34 18.14
N LEU A 290 9.51 13.30 17.21
CA LEU A 290 9.03 13.05 15.85
C LEU A 290 10.00 12.15 15.08
N ARG A 291 11.30 12.29 15.31
CA ARG A 291 12.32 11.39 14.77
C ARG A 291 12.19 9.98 15.34
N GLU A 292 11.94 9.84 16.63
CA GLU A 292 11.68 8.54 17.27
C GLU A 292 10.42 7.88 16.68
N CYS A 293 9.34 8.64 16.51
CA CYS A 293 8.13 8.16 15.85
C CYS A 293 8.38 7.74 14.40
N MET A 294 9.20 8.48 13.66
CA MET A 294 9.59 8.12 12.30
C MET A 294 10.31 6.77 12.26
N CYS A 295 11.30 6.57 13.14
CA CYS A 295 12.01 5.29 13.26
C CYS A 295 11.08 4.12 13.58
N VAL A 296 10.11 4.32 14.48
CA VAL A 296 9.09 3.32 14.80
C VAL A 296 8.17 3.08 13.60
N PHE A 297 7.74 4.13 12.92
CA PHE A 297 6.87 4.04 11.75
C PHE A 297 7.52 3.22 10.62
N GLU A 298 8.81 3.47 10.34
CA GLU A 298 9.60 2.68 9.39
C GLU A 298 9.64 1.18 9.75
N ASP A 299 9.92 0.85 11.02
CA ASP A 299 9.91 -0.54 11.49
C ASP A 299 8.53 -1.17 11.33
N ARG A 300 7.44 -0.44 11.62
CA ARG A 300 6.07 -0.95 11.47
C ARG A 300 5.67 -1.14 10.02
N VAL A 301 6.08 -0.26 9.11
CA VAL A 301 5.89 -0.43 7.66
C VAL A 301 6.64 -1.66 7.15
N GLN A 302 7.85 -1.91 7.63
CA GLN A 302 8.59 -3.13 7.27
C GLN A 302 7.97 -4.39 7.88
N ARG A 303 7.41 -4.28 9.08
CA ARG A 303 6.81 -5.41 9.79
C ARG A 303 5.47 -5.84 9.21
N PHE A 304 4.60 -4.88 8.94
CA PHE A 304 3.21 -5.10 8.54
C PHE A 304 2.95 -4.79 7.06
N GLY A 305 3.99 -4.36 6.33
CA GLY A 305 3.92 -4.03 4.92
C GLY A 305 3.28 -2.68 4.63
N PRO A 306 3.01 -2.39 3.34
CA PRO A 306 2.45 -1.11 2.88
C PRO A 306 1.07 -0.81 3.50
N TYR A 307 0.33 -1.84 3.92
CA TYR A 307 -0.96 -1.68 4.58
C TYR A 307 -0.88 -0.81 5.84
N PHE A 308 0.23 -0.85 6.58
CA PHE A 308 0.39 -0.03 7.79
C PHE A 308 0.36 1.48 7.46
N ALA A 309 1.13 1.90 6.45
CA ALA A 309 1.15 3.29 6.00
C ALA A 309 -0.22 3.72 5.46
N PHE A 310 -0.86 2.86 4.67
CA PHE A 310 -2.22 3.13 4.16
C PHE A 310 -3.25 3.26 5.30
N ALA A 311 -3.23 2.36 6.27
CA ALA A 311 -4.13 2.37 7.42
C ALA A 311 -3.92 3.60 8.30
N TYR A 312 -2.69 4.08 8.43
CA TYR A 312 -2.37 5.31 9.14
C TYR A 312 -2.97 6.54 8.45
N LEU A 313 -2.86 6.61 7.12
CA LEU A 313 -3.31 7.76 6.33
C LEU A 313 -4.83 7.81 6.12
N VAL A 314 -5.48 6.67 5.87
CA VAL A 314 -6.91 6.62 5.48
C VAL A 314 -7.81 6.18 6.64
N GLY A 315 -7.23 5.71 7.75
CA GLY A 315 -7.98 4.93 8.73
C GLY A 315 -9.12 5.66 9.46
N PHE A 316 -9.11 6.99 9.48
CA PHE A 316 -10.18 7.78 10.07
C PHE A 316 -11.47 7.80 9.24
N GLU A 317 -11.40 7.51 7.93
CA GLU A 317 -12.57 7.53 7.04
C GLU A 317 -13.48 6.31 7.25
N ASN A 318 -12.89 5.18 7.64
CA ASN A 318 -13.61 3.94 7.88
C ASN A 318 -14.13 3.87 9.33
N LYS A 319 -15.29 4.51 9.56
CA LYS A 319 -15.93 4.60 10.89
C LYS A 319 -16.22 3.26 11.57
N SER A 320 -16.40 2.18 10.81
CA SER A 320 -16.76 0.86 11.35
C SER A 320 -15.55 0.00 11.73
N ARG A 321 -14.43 0.10 11.00
CA ARG A 321 -13.22 -0.68 11.27
C ARG A 321 -12.12 0.08 12.00
N ARG A 322 -12.06 1.41 11.89
CA ARG A 322 -11.11 2.30 12.59
C ARG A 322 -9.66 1.77 12.59
N PRO A 323 -9.07 1.45 11.43
CA PRO A 323 -7.69 0.96 11.36
C PRO A 323 -6.66 2.01 11.83
N ASP A 324 -7.08 3.28 11.96
CA ASP A 324 -6.29 4.32 12.62
C ASP A 324 -6.01 4.02 14.11
N LEU A 325 -6.92 3.34 14.81
CA LEU A 325 -6.71 3.00 16.22
C LEU A 325 -5.63 1.91 16.37
N TRP A 326 -5.62 0.94 15.45
CA TRP A 326 -4.59 -0.09 15.42
C TRP A 326 -3.22 0.51 15.13
N THR A 327 -3.08 1.33 14.09
CA THR A 327 -1.80 1.95 13.75
C THR A 327 -1.27 2.84 14.88
N LYS A 328 -2.13 3.60 15.56
CA LYS A 328 -1.77 4.38 16.76
C LYS A 328 -1.29 3.49 17.90
N SER A 329 -2.00 2.39 18.17
CA SER A 329 -1.60 1.43 19.20
C SER A 329 -0.24 0.81 18.91
N GLU A 330 0.05 0.46 17.64
CA GLU A 330 1.34 -0.12 17.23
C GLU A 330 2.49 0.88 17.27
N LEU A 331 2.22 2.16 16.96
CA LEU A 331 3.18 3.25 17.12
C LEU A 331 3.50 3.49 18.60
N GLN A 332 2.48 3.61 19.45
CA GLN A 332 2.67 3.78 20.89
C GLN A 332 3.46 2.60 21.47
N GLN A 333 3.08 1.37 21.13
CA GLN A 333 3.81 0.17 21.59
C GLN A 333 5.28 0.21 21.14
N GLY A 334 5.58 0.67 19.92
CA GLY A 334 6.95 0.79 19.46
C GLY A 334 7.77 1.85 20.19
N LEU A 335 7.15 2.97 20.57
CA LEU A 335 7.79 3.99 21.43
C LEU A 335 8.03 3.44 22.84
N ASP A 336 7.06 2.72 23.41
CA ASP A 336 7.19 2.09 24.71
C ASP A 336 8.30 1.02 24.70
N ASP A 337 8.42 0.23 23.63
CA ASP A 337 9.49 -0.76 23.42
C ASP A 337 10.87 -0.08 23.37
N MET A 338 10.98 1.03 22.63
CA MET A 338 12.21 1.80 22.49
C MET A 338 12.64 2.45 23.81
N ASN A 339 11.71 3.08 24.53
CA ASN A 339 11.98 3.65 25.85
C ASN A 339 12.39 2.56 26.86
N SER A 340 11.73 1.38 26.81
CA SER A 340 12.08 0.24 27.66
C SER A 340 13.50 -0.28 27.38
N TYR A 341 13.95 -0.22 26.13
CA TYR A 341 15.32 -0.56 25.74
C TYR A 341 16.34 0.43 26.29
N GLU A 342 16.09 1.73 26.13
CA GLU A 342 16.98 2.79 26.60
C GLU A 342 17.14 2.78 28.13
N LEU A 343 16.08 2.41 28.85
CA LEU A 343 16.09 2.24 30.30
C LEU A 343 16.67 0.88 30.76
N GLY A 344 17.08 0.02 29.82
CA GLY A 344 17.70 -1.28 30.11
C GLY A 344 16.73 -2.34 30.66
N TYR A 345 15.42 -2.13 30.51
CA TYR A 345 14.41 -3.06 31.02
C TYR A 345 14.20 -4.27 30.12
N THR A 346 14.49 -4.15 28.82
CA THR A 346 14.31 -5.23 27.85
C THR A 346 15.50 -5.33 26.89
N MET A 347 15.81 -6.55 26.44
CA MET A 347 16.65 -6.76 25.25
C MET A 347 15.77 -6.48 24.03
N ALA A 348 15.85 -5.28 23.46
CA ALA A 348 15.07 -4.96 22.27
C ALA A 348 15.71 -5.52 21.00
N TYR A 349 14.86 -5.75 20.01
CA TYR A 349 15.29 -6.10 18.66
C TYR A 349 15.78 -4.84 17.95
N ALA A 350 16.88 -4.94 17.20
CA ALA A 350 17.26 -3.89 16.27
C ALA A 350 16.11 -3.63 15.28
N SER A 351 15.90 -2.37 14.89
CA SER A 351 14.91 -2.03 13.87
C SER A 351 15.19 -2.81 12.59
N LEU A 352 14.14 -3.24 11.89
CA LEU A 352 14.30 -3.94 10.60
C LEU A 352 15.12 -3.11 9.61
N GLN A 353 15.00 -1.78 9.68
CA GLN A 353 15.77 -0.88 8.84
C GLN A 353 17.28 -0.98 9.14
N SER A 354 17.67 -1.06 10.41
CA SER A 354 19.07 -1.29 10.80
C SER A 354 19.58 -2.66 10.33
N VAL A 355 18.71 -3.69 10.32
CA VAL A 355 19.05 -5.02 9.81
C VAL A 355 19.22 -4.97 8.29
N ALA A 356 18.29 -4.36 7.57
CA ALA A 356 18.35 -4.19 6.11
C ALA A 356 19.64 -3.46 5.71
N TRP A 357 20.00 -2.38 6.42
CA TRP A 357 21.25 -1.67 6.19
C TRP A 357 22.49 -2.53 6.42
N ARG A 358 22.51 -3.35 7.47
CA ARG A 358 23.63 -4.24 7.78
C ARG A 358 23.82 -5.30 6.69
N VAL A 359 22.72 -5.92 6.27
CA VAL A 359 22.73 -6.95 5.22
C VAL A 359 23.15 -6.32 3.88
N PHE A 360 22.66 -5.13 3.56
CA PHE A 360 23.06 -4.37 2.38
C PHE A 360 24.57 -4.08 2.40
N CYS A 361 25.09 -3.48 3.48
CA CYS A 361 26.51 -3.14 3.60
C CYS A 361 27.40 -4.38 3.49
N ALA A 362 26.98 -5.51 4.07
CA ALA A 362 27.71 -6.77 3.96
C ALA A 362 27.75 -7.30 2.51
N LYS A 363 26.69 -7.09 1.72
CA LYS A 363 26.62 -7.54 0.32
C LYS A 363 27.38 -6.62 -0.64
N VAL A 364 27.37 -5.31 -0.39
CA VAL A 364 28.04 -4.30 -1.22
C VAL A 364 29.48 -4.05 -0.79
N ASN A 365 29.85 -4.51 0.41
CA ASN A 365 31.15 -4.24 1.04
C ASN A 365 31.41 -2.73 1.21
N CYS A 366 30.44 -2.03 1.79
CA CYS A 366 30.55 -0.63 2.16
C CYS A 366 30.44 -0.45 3.69
N GLU A 367 30.85 0.71 4.19
CA GLU A 367 30.68 1.04 5.61
C GLU A 367 29.26 1.54 5.90
N MET A 368 28.86 1.45 7.18
CA MET A 368 27.55 1.95 7.63
C MET A 368 27.37 3.46 7.43
N GLN A 369 28.45 4.23 7.31
CA GLN A 369 28.41 5.68 7.08
C GLN A 369 28.10 5.99 5.60
N ASP A 370 28.57 5.14 4.67
CA ASP A 370 28.39 5.33 3.23
C ASP A 370 27.13 4.65 2.68
N ARG A 371 26.42 3.89 3.54
CA ARG A 371 25.26 3.07 3.17
C ARG A 371 24.21 3.79 2.32
N TRP A 372 23.93 5.06 2.62
CA TRP A 372 22.93 5.85 1.90
C TRP A 372 23.40 6.18 0.49
N THR A 373 24.63 6.66 0.35
CA THR A 373 25.23 7.02 -0.94
C THR A 373 25.28 5.80 -1.85
N GLU A 374 25.79 4.68 -1.35
CA GLU A 374 25.93 3.43 -2.11
C GLU A 374 24.57 2.84 -2.50
N ALA A 375 23.60 2.82 -1.58
CA ALA A 375 22.26 2.32 -1.87
C ALA A 375 21.53 3.21 -2.86
N LYS A 376 21.68 4.53 -2.75
CA LYS A 376 21.11 5.49 -3.70
C LYS A 376 21.66 5.25 -5.10
N GLU A 377 22.97 5.13 -5.26
CA GLU A 377 23.59 4.90 -6.57
C GLU A 377 23.12 3.58 -7.20
N LEU A 378 23.00 2.51 -6.40
CA LEU A 378 22.44 1.24 -6.86
C LEU A 378 20.96 1.34 -7.22
N ALA A 379 20.16 2.06 -6.42
CA ALA A 379 18.75 2.29 -6.71
C ALA A 379 18.57 3.10 -7.99
N GLU A 380 19.37 4.15 -8.21
CA GLU A 380 19.36 4.94 -9.45
C GLU A 380 19.75 4.09 -10.66
N LYS A 381 20.77 3.24 -10.53
CA LYS A 381 21.16 2.30 -11.59
C LYS A 381 20.05 1.31 -11.92
N GLU A 382 19.37 0.79 -10.91
CA GLU A 382 18.22 -0.11 -11.06
C GLU A 382 17.05 0.63 -11.74
N MET A 383 16.74 1.86 -11.32
CA MET A 383 15.74 2.73 -11.94
C MET A 383 16.03 3.02 -13.41
N ALA A 384 17.31 3.19 -13.77
CA ALA A 384 17.75 3.36 -15.16
C ALA A 384 17.52 2.10 -16.02
N GLY A 385 17.34 0.92 -15.40
CA GLY A 385 17.01 -0.32 -16.08
C GLY A 385 15.51 -0.58 -16.29
N TYR A 386 14.63 0.20 -15.68
CA TYR A 386 13.18 -0.03 -15.77
C TYR A 386 12.63 0.22 -17.18
N LYS A 387 11.73 -0.67 -17.60
CA LYS A 387 10.94 -0.50 -18.83
C LYS A 387 9.67 0.25 -18.46
N VAL A 388 9.50 1.44 -19.03
CA VAL A 388 8.39 2.38 -18.75
C VAL A 388 7.66 2.82 -20.01
#